data_AF-A0A395CSV9-F1
#
_entry.id   AF-A0A395CSV9-F1
#
_cell.length_a   1.000
_cell.length_b   1.000
_cell.length_c   1.000
_cell.angle_alpha   90.00
_cell.angle_beta   90.00
_cell.angle_gamma   90.00
#
_symmetry.space_group_name_H-M   'P 1'
#
loop_
_entity.id
_entity.type
_entity.pdbx_description
1 polymer ?
#
loop_
_entity_poly.entity_id
_entity_poly.type
_entity_poly.pdbx_seq_one_letter_code
_entity_poly.pdbx_strand_id
1 'polypeptide(L)'
;MKKAIVSFLSGLAFVTPAIAGPGDAIFGVWVRGGHTEKLEFFDCEGRLCARGTLMRPDGSPPPLILRHATKTEPNKWKGDLFNPENSKIYSATITLDSPTQLTLTGCLIAFLCQSETWSKIPVETPSQKTPTPRRRITNP
;
A
#
# COMPACT_ATOMS: atom_id res chain seq x y z
N MET A 1 -42.35 46.66 -20.02
CA MET A 1 -42.29 45.31 -20.62
C MET A 1 -40.91 44.73 -20.34
N LYS A 2 -40.87 43.57 -19.64
CA LYS A 2 -39.68 42.97 -19.03
C LYS A 2 -38.86 42.22 -20.10
N LYS A 3 -37.56 42.51 -20.24
CA LYS A 3 -36.63 41.70 -21.03
C LYS A 3 -35.76 40.89 -20.06
N ALA A 4 -36.05 39.60 -19.94
CA ALA A 4 -35.22 38.66 -19.20
C ALA A 4 -34.08 38.19 -20.12
N ILE A 5 -32.83 38.48 -19.73
CA ILE A 5 -31.65 37.92 -20.36
C ILE A 5 -31.29 36.67 -19.55
N VAL A 6 -31.57 35.50 -20.14
CA VAL A 6 -31.15 34.21 -19.60
C VAL A 6 -29.74 33.95 -20.10
N SER A 7 -28.74 34.21 -19.26
CA SER A 7 -27.34 33.84 -19.51
C SER A 7 -27.15 32.37 -19.13
N PHE A 8 -27.03 31.50 -20.13
CA PHE A 8 -26.65 30.10 -19.95
C PHE A 8 -25.12 30.01 -19.85
N LEU A 9 -24.58 30.03 -18.64
CA LEU A 9 -23.17 29.74 -18.39
C LEU A 9 -22.98 28.22 -18.41
N SER A 10 -22.60 27.70 -19.59
CA SER A 10 -22.19 26.31 -19.77
C SER A 10 -20.82 26.11 -19.10
N GLY A 11 -20.79 25.55 -17.89
CA GLY A 11 -19.55 25.22 -17.19
C GLY A 11 -18.93 23.95 -17.74
N LEU A 12 -17.77 24.06 -18.39
CA LEU A 12 -16.91 22.90 -18.69
C LEU A 12 -16.33 22.37 -17.38
N ALA A 13 -16.81 21.21 -16.94
CA ALA A 13 -16.19 20.44 -15.87
C ALA A 13 -14.89 19.82 -16.39
N PHE A 14 -13.75 20.40 -16.02
CA PHE A 14 -12.45 19.77 -16.23
C PHE A 14 -12.31 18.61 -15.25
N VAL A 15 -12.32 17.37 -15.77
CA VAL A 15 -12.01 16.18 -14.99
C VAL A 15 -10.49 16.11 -14.87
N THR A 16 -9.93 16.62 -13.77
CA THR A 16 -8.52 16.46 -13.46
C THR A 16 -8.24 14.99 -13.09
N PRO A 17 -7.33 14.29 -13.78
CA PRO A 17 -6.89 12.98 -13.33
C PRO A 17 -6.15 13.14 -12.00
N ALA A 18 -6.61 12.43 -10.96
CA ALA A 18 -5.88 12.33 -9.71
C ALA A 18 -4.63 11.47 -9.94
N ILE A 19 -3.46 12.11 -9.99
CA ILE A 19 -2.19 11.39 -9.93
C ILE A 19 -2.04 10.92 -8.48
N ALA A 20 -2.08 9.60 -8.28
CA ALA A 20 -1.80 8.97 -6.99
C ALA A 20 -0.43 9.44 -6.47
N GLY A 21 -0.38 9.91 -5.23
CA GLY A 21 0.82 10.49 -4.66
C GLY A 21 1.83 9.39 -4.27
N PRO A 22 3.11 9.73 -4.05
CA PRO A 22 4.12 8.79 -3.54
C PRO A 22 3.71 8.12 -2.22
N GLY A 23 2.83 8.76 -1.45
CA GLY A 23 2.27 8.21 -0.21
C GLY A 23 1.38 6.98 -0.41
N ASP A 24 0.77 6.81 -1.58
CA ASP A 24 -0.09 5.66 -1.87
C ASP A 24 0.73 4.40 -2.15
N ALA A 25 2.01 4.57 -2.52
CA ALA A 25 2.89 3.46 -2.87
C ALA A 25 3.24 2.58 -1.66
N ILE A 26 3.05 3.03 -0.42
CA ILE A 26 3.29 2.17 0.77
C ILE A 26 2.21 1.08 0.92
N PHE A 27 0.98 1.35 0.49
CA PHE A 27 -0.12 0.42 0.69
C PHE A 27 -0.06 -0.78 -0.26
N GLY A 28 -0.57 -1.92 0.22
CA GLY A 28 -0.60 -3.19 -0.49
C GLY A 28 0.25 -4.26 0.16
N VAL A 29 0.50 -5.35 -0.59
CA VAL A 29 1.20 -6.53 -0.08
C VAL A 29 2.69 -6.46 -0.39
N TRP A 30 3.51 -6.77 0.60
CA TRP A 30 4.96 -6.77 0.54
C TRP A 30 5.50 -8.12 0.99
N VAL A 31 6.58 -8.58 0.37
CA VAL A 31 7.29 -9.82 0.73
C VAL A 31 8.66 -9.49 1.28
N ARG A 32 9.03 -10.17 2.36
CA ARG A 32 10.34 -10.02 2.98
C ARG A 32 11.42 -10.66 2.09
N GLY A 33 12.52 -9.94 1.86
CA GLY A 33 13.62 -10.45 1.03
C GLY A 33 14.16 -11.79 1.53
N GLY A 34 14.15 -12.83 0.68
CA GLY A 34 14.65 -14.15 1.02
C GLY A 34 13.68 -15.04 1.82
N HIS A 35 12.46 -14.59 2.08
CA HIS A 35 11.45 -15.34 2.84
C HIS A 35 10.10 -15.41 2.09
N THR A 36 9.20 -16.26 2.57
CA THR A 36 7.82 -16.37 2.07
C THR A 36 6.81 -15.51 2.85
N GLU A 37 7.26 -14.88 3.93
CA GLU A 37 6.44 -14.01 4.77
C GLU A 37 5.99 -12.78 4.01
N LYS A 38 4.70 -12.47 4.14
CA LYS A 38 4.05 -11.34 3.49
C LYS A 38 3.25 -10.53 4.47
N LEU A 39 3.42 -9.21 4.39
CA LEU A 39 2.62 -8.25 5.13
C LEU A 39 1.79 -7.41 4.17
N GLU A 40 0.54 -7.16 4.56
CA GLU A 40 -0.30 -6.15 3.92
C GLU A 40 -0.19 -4.85 4.72
N PHE A 41 0.28 -3.78 4.09
CA PHE A 41 0.28 -2.43 4.63
C PHE A 41 -1.03 -1.72 4.25
N PHE A 42 -1.70 -1.13 5.23
CA PHE A 42 -3.03 -0.52 5.08
C PHE A 42 -3.21 0.68 6.01
N ASP A 43 -4.20 1.52 5.71
CA ASP A 43 -4.60 2.62 6.60
C ASP A 43 -5.46 2.10 7.76
N CYS A 44 -5.07 2.46 8.98
CA CYS A 44 -5.79 2.20 10.20
C CYS A 44 -6.01 3.52 10.96
N GLU A 45 -7.15 4.16 10.72
CA GLU A 45 -7.50 5.43 11.36
C GLU A 45 -6.51 6.56 11.03
N GLY A 46 -6.08 6.68 9.78
CA GLY A 46 -5.10 7.69 9.37
C GLY A 46 -3.66 7.39 9.79
N ARG A 47 -3.40 6.19 10.31
CA ARG A 47 -2.06 5.68 10.64
C ARG A 47 -1.71 4.50 9.75
N LEU A 48 -0.42 4.27 9.57
CA LEU A 48 0.06 3.12 8.81
C LEU A 48 0.07 1.87 9.71
N CYS A 49 -0.62 0.84 9.29
CA CYS A 49 -0.61 -0.48 9.92
C CYS A 49 -0.10 -1.55 8.94
N ALA A 50 0.33 -2.68 9.48
CA ALA A 50 0.62 -3.87 8.68
C ALA A 50 0.20 -5.15 9.41
N ARG A 51 -0.41 -6.07 8.67
CA ARG A 51 -0.83 -7.39 9.18
C ARG A 51 -0.24 -8.52 8.34
N GLY A 52 -0.15 -9.71 8.91
CA GLY A 52 0.08 -10.92 8.12
C GLY A 52 -1.00 -11.12 7.06
N THR A 53 -0.67 -11.83 5.99
CA THR A 53 -1.65 -12.18 4.93
C THR A 53 -2.27 -13.56 5.09
N LEU A 54 -1.66 -14.42 5.91
CA LEU A 54 -2.09 -15.79 6.12
C LEU A 54 -2.82 -15.96 7.45
N MET A 55 -3.88 -16.76 7.43
CA MET A 55 -4.56 -17.22 8.64
C MET A 55 -3.60 -18.04 9.50
N ARG A 56 -3.68 -17.89 10.82
CA ARG A 56 -2.86 -18.71 11.72
C ARG A 56 -3.40 -20.16 11.76
N PRO A 57 -2.55 -21.18 11.99
CA PRO A 57 -3.00 -22.57 12.09
C PRO A 57 -4.07 -22.85 13.15
N ASP A 58 -4.19 -22.00 14.16
CA ASP A 58 -5.23 -22.07 15.20
C ASP A 58 -6.57 -21.46 14.77
N GLY A 59 -6.68 -20.96 13.53
CA GLY A 59 -7.87 -20.30 12.99
C GLY A 59 -8.03 -18.84 13.41
N SER A 60 -7.12 -18.28 14.21
CA SER A 60 -7.14 -16.87 14.57
C SER A 60 -6.72 -15.98 13.39
N PRO A 61 -7.28 -14.76 13.28
CA PRO A 61 -6.98 -13.84 12.19
C PRO A 61 -5.49 -13.51 12.11
N PRO A 62 -4.98 -13.10 10.94
CA PRO A 62 -3.59 -12.73 10.79
C PRO A 62 -3.18 -11.65 11.80
N PRO A 63 -2.00 -11.77 12.42
CA PRO A 63 -1.57 -10.85 13.46
C PRO A 63 -1.33 -9.44 12.91
N LEU A 64 -1.63 -8.42 13.73
CA LEU A 64 -1.24 -7.04 13.48
C LEU A 64 0.21 -6.84 13.93
N ILE A 65 1.10 -6.74 12.95
CA ILE A 65 2.57 -6.69 13.11
C ILE A 65 3.04 -5.26 13.28
N LEU A 66 2.64 -4.34 12.40
CA LEU A 66 2.91 -2.91 12.56
C LEU A 66 1.65 -2.21 13.06
N ARG A 67 1.79 -1.47 14.16
CA ARG A 67 0.67 -0.82 14.85
C ARG A 67 0.87 0.70 14.85
N HIS A 68 -0.15 1.42 14.38
CA HIS A 68 -0.31 2.86 14.57
C HIS A 68 0.90 3.71 14.14
N ALA A 69 1.58 3.34 13.05
CA ALA A 69 2.76 4.08 12.62
C ALA A 69 2.40 5.47 12.08
N THR A 70 3.00 6.50 12.68
CA THR A 70 2.80 7.90 12.34
C THR A 70 3.81 8.31 11.28
N LYS A 71 3.35 9.07 10.27
CA LYS A 71 4.21 9.63 9.24
C LYS A 71 5.12 10.70 9.85
N THR A 72 6.43 10.50 9.77
CA THR A 72 7.43 11.45 10.28
C THR A 72 8.10 12.26 9.17
N GLU A 73 8.18 11.69 7.96
CA GLU A 73 8.73 12.33 6.76
C GLU A 73 7.94 11.83 5.53
N PRO A 74 8.08 12.43 4.32
CA PRO A 74 7.31 12.04 3.14
C PRO A 74 7.27 10.53 2.82
N ASN A 75 8.38 9.83 3.07
CA ASN A 75 8.55 8.40 2.82
C ASN A 75 8.92 7.63 4.11
N LYS A 76 8.60 8.18 5.29
CA LYS A 76 9.02 7.59 6.57
C LYS A 76 7.93 7.59 7.60
N TRP A 77 7.80 6.47 8.31
CA TRP A 77 6.84 6.27 9.39
C TRP A 77 7.52 5.66 10.62
N LYS A 78 7.00 5.97 11.80
CA LYS A 78 7.42 5.37 13.07
C LYS A 78 6.23 4.85 13.86
N GLY A 79 6.35 3.65 14.41
CA GLY A 79 5.30 3.01 15.19
C GLY A 79 5.81 1.82 15.98
N ASP A 80 4.90 0.90 16.31
CA ASP A 80 5.20 -0.27 17.13
C ASP A 80 5.21 -1.55 16.28
N LEU A 81 6.27 -2.33 16.40
CA LEU A 81 6.45 -3.61 15.73
C LEU A 81 6.22 -4.76 16.72
N PHE A 82 5.12 -5.48 16.58
CA PHE A 82 4.81 -6.67 17.38
C PHE A 82 5.40 -7.92 16.74
N ASN A 83 6.21 -8.66 17.49
CA ASN A 83 6.68 -9.98 17.09
C ASN A 83 5.78 -11.07 17.73
N PRO A 84 5.01 -11.83 16.95
CA PRO A 84 4.11 -12.87 17.48
C PRO A 84 4.85 -14.08 18.08
N GLU A 85 6.11 -14.33 17.70
CA GLU A 85 6.88 -15.49 18.18
C GLU A 85 7.29 -15.34 19.64
N ASN A 86 7.56 -14.11 20.08
CA ASN A 86 7.98 -13.81 21.45
C ASN A 86 7.02 -12.88 22.21
N SER A 87 5.93 -12.46 21.57
CA SER A 87 4.92 -11.55 22.11
C SER A 87 5.46 -10.19 22.58
N LYS A 88 6.58 -9.73 22.03
CA LYS A 88 7.19 -8.43 22.37
C LYS A 88 6.86 -7.35 21.34
N ILE A 89 6.98 -6.10 21.77
CA ILE A 89 6.83 -4.91 20.95
C ILE A 89 8.19 -4.20 20.87
N TYR A 90 8.57 -3.79 19.66
CA TYR A 90 9.80 -3.08 19.33
C TYR A 90 9.45 -1.74 18.71
N SER A 91 10.34 -0.75 18.80
CA SER A 91 10.18 0.48 18.02
C SER A 91 10.44 0.19 16.55
N ALA A 92 9.52 0.60 15.68
CA ALA A 92 9.61 0.41 14.23
C ALA A 92 9.90 1.74 13.53
N THR A 93 10.77 1.70 12.52
CA THR A 93 10.87 2.75 11.49
C THR A 93 10.70 2.11 10.12
N ILE A 94 9.82 2.67 9.31
CA ILE A 94 9.56 2.23 7.93
C ILE A 94 10.03 3.34 7.02
N THR A 95 10.88 3.00 6.05
CA THR A 95 11.35 3.90 5.00
C THR A 95 10.95 3.31 3.65
N LEU A 96 10.17 4.05 2.87
CA LEU A 96 9.83 3.67 1.50
C LEU A 96 10.96 4.14 0.56
N ASP A 97 11.84 3.22 0.22
CA ASP A 97 13.05 3.49 -0.58
C ASP A 97 12.71 3.75 -2.05
N SER A 98 11.70 3.04 -2.57
CA SER A 98 11.13 3.23 -3.91
C SER A 98 9.68 2.74 -3.94
N PRO A 99 8.91 2.95 -5.03
CA PRO A 99 7.54 2.41 -5.11
C PRO A 99 7.43 0.88 -4.96
N THR A 100 8.54 0.16 -5.08
CA THR A 100 8.59 -1.31 -5.00
C THR A 100 9.58 -1.86 -3.97
N GLN A 101 10.26 -1.01 -3.21
CA GLN A 101 11.15 -1.42 -2.11
C GLN A 101 10.95 -0.56 -0.88
N LEU A 102 10.92 -1.19 0.28
CA LEU A 102 10.96 -0.52 1.57
C LEU A 102 11.95 -1.20 2.51
N THR A 103 12.40 -0.44 3.50
CA THR A 103 13.21 -0.91 4.61
C THR A 103 12.41 -0.77 5.89
N LEU A 104 12.28 -1.87 6.63
CA LEU A 104 11.68 -1.93 7.96
C LEU A 104 12.79 -2.16 8.99
N THR A 105 12.92 -1.24 9.94
CA THR A 105 13.90 -1.31 11.02
C THR A 105 13.17 -1.48 12.35
N GLY A 106 13.43 -2.57 13.05
CA GLY A 106 12.97 -2.82 14.43
C GLY A 106 14.10 -2.62 15.43
N CYS A 107 13.86 -1.89 16.52
CA CYS A 107 14.83 -1.65 17.60
C CYS A 107 14.29 -2.14 18.94
N LEU A 108 15.08 -2.96 19.67
CA LEU A 108 14.76 -3.38 21.04
C LEU A 108 15.06 -2.27 22.05
N ILE A 109 16.19 -1.61 21.84
CA ILE A 109 16.68 -0.43 22.57
C ILE A 109 17.32 0.51 21.56
N ALA A 110 17.54 1.77 21.92
CA ALA A 110 17.91 2.85 20.97
C ALA A 110 19.06 2.53 19.99
N PHE A 111 19.98 1.63 20.35
CA PHE A 111 21.14 1.25 19.54
C PHE A 111 21.11 -0.20 19.01
N LEU A 112 20.21 -1.05 19.50
CA LEU A 112 20.14 -2.45 19.08
C LEU A 112 18.97 -2.65 18.11
N CYS A 113 19.27 -2.44 16.83
CA CYS A 113 18.30 -2.47 15.75
C CYS A 113 18.66 -3.53 14.70
N GLN A 114 17.63 -4.06 14.05
CA GLN A 114 17.76 -4.90 12.85
C GLN A 114 16.90 -4.31 11.74
N SER A 115 17.42 -4.37 10.52
CA SER A 115 16.76 -3.86 9.32
C SER A 115 16.49 -4.98 8.33
N GLU A 116 15.34 -4.91 7.69
CA GLU A 116 14.87 -5.87 6.71
C GLU A 116 14.40 -5.11 5.46
N THR A 117 14.78 -5.62 4.29
CA THR A 117 14.27 -5.11 3.01
C THR A 117 13.08 -5.93 2.55
N TRP A 118 12.05 -5.23 2.11
CA TRP A 118 10.81 -5.79 1.62
C TRP A 118 10.53 -5.31 0.20
N SER A 119 10.06 -6.22 -0.64
CA SER A 119 9.72 -5.95 -2.03
C SER A 119 8.20 -5.93 -2.20
N LYS A 120 7.68 -4.95 -2.95
CA LYS A 120 6.26 -4.86 -3.22
C LYS A 120 5.84 -6.00 -4.13
N ILE A 121 4.74 -6.66 -3.79
CA ILE A 121 4.08 -7.60 -4.69
C ILE A 121 3.16 -6.78 -5.60
N PRO A 122 3.36 -6.79 -6.92
CA PRO A 122 2.42 -6.18 -7.84
C PRO A 122 1.04 -6.79 -7.60
N VAL A 123 0.04 -5.96 -7.31
CA VAL A 123 -1.33 -6.41 -7.41
C VAL A 123 -1.54 -6.73 -8.88
N GLU A 124 -1.86 -7.98 -9.20
CA GLU A 124 -2.37 -8.36 -10.52
C GLU A 124 -3.66 -7.55 -10.72
N THR A 125 -3.52 -6.33 -11.23
CA THR A 125 -4.64 -5.62 -11.82
C THR A 125 -5.12 -6.55 -12.93
N PRO A 126 -6.42 -6.90 -13.02
CA PRO A 126 -6.93 -7.63 -14.17
C PRO A 126 -6.80 -6.73 -15.40
N SER A 127 -5.60 -6.68 -15.98
CA SER A 127 -5.27 -5.83 -17.11
C SER A 127 -4.93 -6.71 -18.30
N GLN A 128 -5.86 -6.67 -19.26
CA GLN A 128 -5.55 -6.74 -20.67
C GLN A 128 -5.09 -8.11 -21.20
N LYS A 129 -6.05 -9.03 -21.35
CA LYS A 129 -6.11 -9.72 -22.65
C LYS A 129 -6.25 -8.61 -23.70
N THR A 130 -5.16 -8.27 -24.38
CA THR A 130 -5.23 -7.69 -25.71
C THR A 130 -6.32 -8.45 -26.48
N PRO A 131 -7.34 -7.79 -27.04
CA PRO A 131 -8.26 -8.48 -27.93
C PRO A 131 -7.38 -9.05 -29.04
N THR A 132 -7.19 -10.37 -29.05
CA THR A 132 -6.59 -11.05 -30.19
C THR A 132 -7.37 -10.57 -31.41
N PRO A 133 -6.72 -9.98 -32.43
CA PRO A 133 -7.42 -9.59 -33.64
C PRO A 133 -8.08 -10.86 -34.18
N ARG A 134 -9.40 -10.94 -34.08
CA ARG A 134 -10.17 -12.05 -34.65
C ARG A 134 -9.90 -11.99 -36.15
N ARG A 135 -9.05 -12.88 -36.65
CA ARG A 135 -8.81 -13.06 -38.09
C ARG A 135 -10.18 -13.29 -38.71
N ARG A 136 -10.66 -12.34 -39.51
CA ARG A 136 -11.89 -12.48 -40.28
C ARG A 136 -11.62 -13.58 -41.30
N ILE A 137 -12.15 -14.78 -41.05
CA ILE A 137 -12.18 -15.84 -42.05
C ILE A 137 -13.18 -15.35 -43.11
N THR A 138 -12.68 -14.76 -44.19
CA THR A 138 -13.45 -14.60 -45.42
C THR A 138 -13.38 -15.92 -46.16
N ASN A 139 -14.49 -16.65 -46.20
CA ASN A 139 -14.63 -17.86 -47.00
C ASN A 139 -14.90 -17.47 -48.47
N PRO A 140 -14.31 -18.17 -49.46
CA PRO A 140 -14.58 -17.94 -50.88
C PRO A 140 -15.98 -18.43 -51.30
#